data_AF-A0AAN7USE6-F1
#
_entry.id   AF-A0AAN7USE6-F1
#
_cell.length_a   1.000
_cell.length_b   1.000
_cell.length_c   1.000
_cell.angle_alpha   90.00
_cell.angle_beta   90.00
_cell.angle_gamma   90.00
#
_symmetry.space_group_name_H-M   'P 1'
#
loop_
_entity.id
_entity.type
_entity.pdbx_description
1 polymer ?
#
loop_
_entity_poly.entity_id
_entity_poly.type
_entity_poly.pdbx_seq_one_letter_code
_entity_poly.pdbx_strand_id
1 'polypeptide(L)'
;MDYLAACHGDCSSVDKESLEFFKIDEAGILDSSSAPGRWASDVLIENNNSWLVQIPANLKAGQYVLRHETIALHSAGQQNGAQNYPQCVNIEVTGDGTEVPAGVKGTELYSPTDAGITVNIYTSGLDYKIPGPALIDGVPATVEQVSSAITASASATIGSGSSGGVVTTSAGGAVTSATTLVTSTRAAATTSAAETTVASTTAAQTATTTRTGDVAAQTLYGQCGGMNWGGPTACAEGTCTEYNPYYSQCVNA
;
A
#
# COMPACT_ATOMS: atom_id res chain seq x y z
N MET A 1 1.33 -8.17 6.58
CA MET A 1 1.98 -9.48 6.81
C MET A 1 3.39 -9.35 6.28
N ASP A 2 4.35 -9.85 7.03
CA ASP A 2 5.74 -9.61 6.74
C ASP A 2 6.52 -10.91 6.87
N TYR A 3 7.39 -11.12 5.90
CA TYR A 3 8.16 -12.34 5.75
C TYR A 3 9.62 -12.02 5.54
N LEU A 4 10.48 -12.91 6.00
CA LEU A 4 11.90 -12.90 5.66
C LEU A 4 12.24 -14.18 4.90
N ALA A 5 13.14 -14.08 3.93
CA ALA A 5 13.78 -15.21 3.28
C ALA A 5 15.29 -14.98 3.25
N ALA A 6 16.08 -15.95 3.71
CA ALA A 6 17.53 -15.85 3.69
C ALA A 6 18.04 -15.88 2.24
N CYS A 7 18.93 -14.97 1.88
CA CYS A 7 19.49 -14.92 0.51
C CYS A 7 20.60 -15.96 0.29
N HIS A 8 21.11 -16.58 1.37
CA HIS A 8 22.26 -17.48 1.36
C HIS A 8 23.48 -16.91 0.62
N GLY A 9 23.65 -15.58 0.67
CA GLY A 9 24.59 -14.83 -0.14
C GLY A 9 24.13 -13.39 -0.32
N ASP A 10 24.46 -12.79 -1.46
CA ASP A 10 24.05 -11.44 -1.80
C ASP A 10 22.63 -11.39 -2.39
N CYS A 11 21.71 -10.71 -1.69
CA CYS A 11 20.33 -10.52 -2.14
C CYS A 11 20.21 -9.74 -3.45
N SER A 12 21.25 -9.01 -3.88
CA SER A 12 21.24 -8.33 -5.19
C SER A 12 21.25 -9.31 -6.38
N SER A 13 21.63 -10.56 -6.13
CA SER A 13 21.84 -11.60 -7.14
C SER A 13 21.09 -12.91 -6.86
N VAL A 14 20.32 -12.96 -5.77
CA VAL A 14 19.57 -14.15 -5.38
C VAL A 14 18.49 -14.48 -6.41
N ASP A 15 18.33 -15.76 -6.74
CA ASP A 15 17.19 -16.22 -7.53
C ASP A 15 15.93 -16.15 -6.67
N LYS A 16 14.98 -15.30 -7.06
CA LYS A 16 13.73 -15.13 -6.31
C LYS A 16 12.90 -16.42 -6.20
N GLU A 17 13.04 -17.35 -7.15
CA GLU A 17 12.30 -18.63 -7.12
C GLU A 17 12.88 -19.62 -6.10
N SER A 18 14.11 -19.35 -5.62
CA SER A 18 14.77 -20.12 -4.55
C SER A 18 14.46 -19.61 -3.14
N LEU A 19 13.82 -18.44 -3.02
CA LEU A 19 13.52 -17.84 -1.71
C LEU A 19 12.43 -18.63 -0.96
N GLU A 20 12.77 -19.02 0.26
CA GLU A 20 11.88 -19.67 1.22
C GLU A 20 11.54 -18.69 2.35
N PHE A 21 10.28 -18.24 2.38
CA PHE A 21 9.76 -17.20 3.24
C PHE A 21 9.17 -17.77 4.53
N PHE A 22 9.63 -17.26 5.68
CA PHE A 22 9.02 -17.49 6.98
C PHE A 22 8.37 -16.19 7.49
N LYS A 23 7.21 -16.31 8.15
CA LYS A 23 6.38 -15.17 8.57
C LYS A 23 6.84 -14.64 9.92
N ILE A 24 7.04 -13.33 10.03
CA ILE A 24 7.54 -12.65 11.24
C ILE A 24 6.55 -11.64 11.85
N ASP A 25 5.51 -11.26 11.11
CA ASP A 25 4.42 -10.38 11.56
C ASP A 25 3.16 -10.68 10.75
N GLU A 26 2.02 -10.68 11.42
CA GLU A 26 0.69 -10.74 10.84
C GLU A 26 -0.36 -9.97 11.66
N ALA A 27 -1.17 -9.20 10.95
CA ALA A 27 -2.37 -8.59 11.47
C ALA A 27 -3.50 -8.76 10.45
N GLY A 28 -4.70 -9.07 10.95
CA GLY A 28 -5.90 -9.32 10.15
C GLY A 28 -7.03 -8.38 10.54
N ILE A 29 -8.21 -8.94 10.82
CA ILE A 29 -9.35 -8.20 11.37
C ILE A 29 -9.14 -7.96 12.88
N LEU A 30 -9.36 -6.74 13.33
CA LEU A 30 -9.19 -6.28 14.72
C LEU A 30 -10.54 -6.14 15.43
N ASP A 31 -11.56 -5.71 14.70
CA ASP A 31 -12.95 -5.65 15.16
C ASP A 31 -13.87 -6.14 14.04
N SER A 32 -14.59 -7.23 14.29
CA SER A 32 -15.55 -7.81 13.34
C SER A 32 -17.00 -7.62 13.77
N SER A 33 -17.27 -6.83 14.82
CA SER A 33 -18.63 -6.65 15.37
C SER A 33 -19.63 -6.06 14.36
N SER A 34 -19.15 -5.23 13.44
CA SER A 34 -19.89 -4.70 12.29
C SER A 34 -19.13 -4.92 11.00
N ALA A 35 -19.81 -5.28 9.91
CA ALA A 35 -19.19 -5.39 8.59
C ALA A 35 -18.88 -4.00 7.99
N PRO A 36 -17.75 -3.81 7.27
CA PRO A 36 -16.73 -4.82 6.93
C PRO A 36 -15.71 -5.10 8.05
N GLY A 37 -15.80 -4.40 9.18
CA GLY A 37 -14.89 -4.52 10.32
C GLY A 37 -13.75 -3.49 10.27
N ARG A 38 -12.96 -3.42 11.34
CA ARG A 38 -11.70 -2.69 11.39
C ARG A 38 -10.55 -3.65 11.20
N TRP A 39 -9.68 -3.37 10.25
CA TRP A 39 -8.60 -4.23 9.78
C TRP A 39 -7.22 -3.62 10.03
N ALA A 40 -6.18 -4.43 9.90
CA ALA A 40 -4.79 -3.96 9.89
C ALA A 40 -4.54 -2.84 8.86
N SER A 41 -5.24 -2.86 7.71
CA SER A 41 -5.15 -1.79 6.71
C SER A 41 -5.67 -0.44 7.23
N ASP A 42 -6.66 -0.44 8.12
CA ASP A 42 -7.17 0.79 8.72
C ASP A 42 -6.13 1.37 9.69
N VAL A 43 -5.46 0.52 10.47
CA VAL A 43 -4.34 0.94 11.33
C VAL A 43 -3.19 1.50 10.50
N LEU A 44 -2.87 0.89 9.35
CA LEU A 44 -1.86 1.42 8.42
C LEU A 44 -2.23 2.83 7.94
N ILE A 45 -3.50 3.06 7.57
CA ILE A 45 -4.01 4.36 7.12
C ILE A 45 -3.96 5.38 8.27
N GLU A 46 -4.45 5.00 9.45
CA GLU A 46 -4.44 5.81 10.67
C GLU A 46 -3.01 6.22 11.07
N ASN A 47 -2.04 5.33 10.86
CA ASN A 47 -0.62 5.56 11.09
C ASN A 47 0.07 6.23 9.89
N ASN A 48 -0.64 7.13 9.20
CA ASN A 48 -0.11 7.94 8.10
C ASN A 48 0.52 7.09 6.98
N ASN A 49 -0.19 6.02 6.59
CA ASN A 49 0.20 5.03 5.59
C ASN A 49 1.52 4.30 5.92
N SER A 50 1.77 4.03 7.21
CA SER A 50 3.00 3.39 7.68
C SER A 50 2.70 2.13 8.49
N TRP A 51 3.58 1.13 8.36
CA TRP A 51 3.54 -0.12 9.12
C TRP A 51 4.89 -0.37 9.77
N LEU A 52 4.90 -0.67 11.06
CA LEU A 52 6.10 -0.98 11.83
C LEU A 52 6.27 -2.49 11.94
N VAL A 53 7.45 -2.97 11.53
CA VAL A 53 7.83 -4.39 11.57
C VAL A 53 9.07 -4.54 12.45
N GLN A 54 9.04 -5.48 13.39
CA GLN A 54 10.18 -5.80 14.25
C GLN A 54 10.95 -7.00 13.69
N ILE A 55 12.25 -6.81 13.42
CA ILE A 55 13.13 -7.93 13.08
C ILE A 55 13.34 -8.79 14.33
N PRO A 56 13.18 -10.13 14.26
CA PRO A 56 13.33 -11.00 15.43
C PRO A 56 14.76 -10.93 15.99
N ALA A 57 14.90 -10.68 17.29
CA ALA A 57 16.21 -10.47 17.92
C ALA A 57 17.14 -11.69 17.85
N ASN A 58 16.56 -12.90 17.90
CA ASN A 58 17.33 -14.15 17.86
C ASN A 58 17.59 -14.64 16.42
N LEU A 59 17.19 -13.89 15.39
CA LEU A 59 17.40 -14.27 14.00
C LEU A 59 18.90 -14.31 13.68
N LYS A 60 19.34 -15.35 12.98
CA LYS A 60 20.73 -15.45 12.52
C LYS A 60 21.12 -14.23 11.67
N ALA A 61 22.30 -13.67 11.95
CA ALA A 61 22.84 -12.60 11.10
C ALA A 61 23.07 -13.07 9.65
N GLY A 62 22.82 -12.17 8.70
CA GLY A 62 22.93 -12.43 7.27
C GLY A 62 22.09 -11.47 6.43
N GLN A 63 22.13 -11.66 5.11
CA GLN A 63 21.29 -10.90 4.19
C GLN A 63 19.97 -11.62 3.93
N TYR A 64 18.87 -10.86 3.97
CA TYR A 64 17.51 -11.35 3.81
C TYR A 64 16.74 -10.47 2.83
N VAL A 65 15.79 -11.09 2.10
CA VAL A 65 14.69 -10.36 1.47
C VAL A 65 13.58 -10.21 2.50
N LEU A 66 13.25 -8.97 2.85
CA LEU A 66 12.02 -8.63 3.56
C LEU A 66 10.90 -8.43 2.54
N ARG A 67 9.87 -9.26 2.63
CA ARG A 67 8.64 -9.17 1.85
C ARG A 67 7.53 -8.66 2.74
N HIS A 68 7.15 -7.40 2.56
CA HIS A 68 5.97 -6.78 3.16
C HIS A 68 4.78 -6.98 2.22
N GLU A 69 3.59 -7.29 2.74
CA GLU A 69 2.39 -7.43 1.92
C GLU A 69 1.13 -6.99 2.64
N THR A 70 0.30 -6.25 1.90
CA THR A 70 -1.12 -6.08 2.17
C THR A 70 -1.93 -6.93 1.19
N ILE A 71 -3.07 -7.45 1.65
CA ILE A 71 -4.05 -8.15 0.80
C ILE A 71 -5.37 -7.40 0.91
N ALA A 72 -5.84 -6.81 -0.19
CA ALA A 72 -7.13 -6.16 -0.25
C ALA A 72 -8.23 -7.19 -0.53
N LEU A 73 -9.25 -7.22 0.34
CA LEU A 73 -10.30 -8.24 0.36
C LEU A 73 -11.67 -7.73 -0.10
N HIS A 74 -11.78 -6.48 -0.55
CA HIS A 74 -13.07 -5.85 -0.90
C HIS A 74 -13.84 -6.59 -2.02
N SER A 75 -13.15 -7.38 -2.84
CA SER A 75 -13.74 -8.25 -3.87
C SER A 75 -13.53 -9.75 -3.62
N ALA A 76 -12.96 -10.14 -2.47
CA ALA A 76 -12.53 -11.52 -2.18
C ALA A 76 -13.68 -12.51 -1.94
N GLY A 77 -14.94 -12.06 -1.97
CA GLY A 77 -16.10 -12.95 -1.91
C GLY A 77 -16.24 -13.87 -3.13
N GLN A 78 -15.49 -13.59 -4.20
CA GLN A 78 -15.36 -14.43 -5.39
C GLN A 78 -13.94 -15.01 -5.46
N GLN A 79 -13.81 -16.21 -6.04
CA GLN A 79 -12.50 -16.79 -6.31
C GLN A 79 -11.68 -15.84 -7.20
N ASN A 80 -10.39 -15.69 -6.90
CA ASN A 80 -9.47 -14.72 -7.53
C ASN A 80 -9.85 -13.24 -7.32
N GLY A 81 -10.71 -12.94 -6.34
CA GLY A 81 -11.11 -11.57 -6.00
C GLY A 81 -10.18 -10.87 -4.99
N ALA A 82 -9.36 -11.61 -4.25
CA ALA A 82 -8.32 -11.03 -3.39
C ALA A 82 -7.21 -10.38 -4.22
N GLN A 83 -6.68 -9.26 -3.73
CA GLN A 83 -5.66 -8.48 -4.42
C GLN A 83 -4.43 -8.35 -3.52
N ASN A 84 -3.37 -9.05 -3.88
CA ASN A 84 -2.10 -9.09 -3.16
C ASN A 84 -1.15 -7.98 -3.62
N TYR A 85 -0.57 -7.22 -2.68
CA TYR A 85 0.39 -6.13 -2.95
C TYR A 85 1.73 -6.39 -2.25
N PRO A 86 2.53 -7.37 -2.72
CA PRO A 86 3.84 -7.64 -2.14
C PRO A 86 4.86 -6.58 -2.54
N GLN A 87 5.66 -6.13 -1.57
CA GLN A 87 6.81 -5.25 -1.76
C GLN A 87 8.04 -5.92 -1.12
N CYS A 88 9.15 -5.97 -1.85
CA CYS A 88 10.37 -6.61 -1.37
C CYS A 88 11.51 -5.58 -1.22
N VAL A 89 12.25 -5.69 -0.12
CA VAL A 89 13.49 -4.92 0.12
C VAL A 89 14.58 -5.86 0.61
N ASN A 90 15.82 -5.58 0.21
CA ASN A 90 16.99 -6.31 0.70
C ASN A 90 17.45 -5.66 2.02
N ILE A 91 17.68 -6.47 3.05
CA ILE A 91 18.18 -6.03 4.35
C ILE A 91 19.36 -6.89 4.79
N GLU A 92 20.24 -6.30 5.61
CA GLU A 92 21.27 -7.03 6.33
C GLU A 92 20.89 -7.06 7.81
N VAL A 93 20.64 -8.26 8.33
CA VAL A 93 20.39 -8.50 9.74
C VAL A 93 21.73 -8.64 10.44
N THR A 94 21.95 -7.84 11.48
CA THR A 94 23.12 -7.89 12.36
C THR A 94 22.70 -8.36 13.75
N GLY A 95 23.64 -8.91 14.52
CA GLY A 95 23.38 -9.48 15.85
C GLY A 95 24.10 -10.80 16.07
N ASP A 96 23.84 -11.42 17.22
CA ASP A 96 24.41 -12.71 17.66
C ASP A 96 23.37 -13.84 17.69
N GLY A 97 22.16 -13.58 17.17
CA GLY A 97 21.11 -14.57 17.00
C GLY A 97 21.57 -15.80 16.20
N THR A 98 20.92 -16.92 16.45
CA THR A 98 21.25 -18.22 15.84
C THR A 98 20.06 -18.90 15.17
N GLU A 99 18.86 -18.33 15.27
CA GLU A 99 17.63 -18.91 14.76
C GLU A 99 17.63 -18.92 13.23
N VAL A 100 17.26 -20.06 12.65
CA VAL A 100 17.11 -20.25 11.20
C VAL A 100 15.72 -20.87 10.95
N PRO A 101 14.66 -20.06 10.90
CA PRO A 101 13.31 -20.59 10.72
C PRO A 101 13.16 -21.26 9.35
N ALA A 102 12.36 -22.34 9.29
CA ALA A 102 11.99 -22.97 8.04
C ALA A 102 11.04 -22.06 7.24
N GLY A 103 11.31 -21.88 5.95
CA GLY A 103 10.48 -21.07 5.06
C GLY A 103 9.63 -21.90 4.10
N VAL A 104 8.76 -21.20 3.37
CA VAL A 104 7.92 -21.74 2.29
C VAL A 104 8.19 -20.95 1.01
N LYS A 105 8.22 -21.62 -0.15
CA LYS A 105 8.44 -20.92 -1.42
C LYS A 105 7.40 -19.83 -1.65
N GLY A 106 7.79 -18.74 -2.31
CA GLY A 106 6.85 -17.65 -2.64
C GLY A 106 5.61 -18.13 -3.40
N THR A 107 5.75 -19.12 -4.26
CA THR A 107 4.64 -19.74 -5.04
C THR A 107 3.74 -20.68 -4.24
N GLU A 108 4.12 -20.99 -3.00
CA GLU A 108 3.42 -21.89 -2.09
C GLU A 108 2.83 -21.15 -0.87
N LEU A 109 2.99 -19.82 -0.82
CA LEU A 109 2.43 -19.00 0.26
C LEU A 109 0.91 -19.02 0.29
N TYR A 110 0.25 -18.99 -0.88
CA TYR A 110 -1.21 -18.83 -0.96
C TYR A 110 -1.83 -19.80 -1.96
N SER A 111 -3.02 -20.28 -1.62
CA SER A 111 -3.94 -20.94 -2.55
C SER A 111 -5.16 -20.05 -2.82
N PRO A 112 -5.73 -20.06 -4.04
CA PRO A 112 -7.00 -19.39 -4.32
C PRO A 112 -8.16 -19.84 -3.43
N THR A 113 -8.05 -21.00 -2.78
CA THR A 113 -9.08 -21.58 -1.91
C THR A 113 -8.82 -21.40 -0.41
N ASP A 114 -7.74 -20.70 -0.02
CA ASP A 114 -7.49 -20.44 1.40
C ASP A 114 -8.64 -19.63 2.01
N ALA A 115 -9.03 -19.95 3.25
CA ALA A 115 -10.16 -19.31 3.93
C ALA A 115 -9.97 -17.80 4.15
N GLY A 116 -8.72 -17.32 4.11
CA GLY A 116 -8.37 -15.89 4.15
C GLY A 116 -8.23 -15.20 2.79
N ILE A 117 -8.30 -15.96 1.70
CA ILE A 117 -8.13 -15.50 0.30
C ILE A 117 -9.47 -15.44 -0.42
N THR A 118 -10.29 -16.49 -0.33
CA THR A 118 -11.69 -16.42 -0.77
C THR A 118 -12.58 -16.26 0.45
N VAL A 119 -13.01 -15.03 0.72
CA VAL A 119 -13.70 -14.63 1.95
C VAL A 119 -14.67 -13.47 1.71
N ASN A 120 -15.85 -13.52 2.32
CA ASN A 120 -16.82 -12.42 2.29
C ASN A 120 -16.67 -11.52 3.53
N ILE A 121 -15.94 -10.41 3.39
CA ILE A 121 -15.72 -9.45 4.48
C ILE A 121 -16.97 -8.65 4.86
N TYR A 122 -18.03 -8.68 4.06
CA TYR A 122 -19.29 -7.97 4.33
C TYR A 122 -20.21 -8.75 5.29
N THR A 123 -19.62 -9.48 6.25
CA THR A 123 -20.32 -10.31 7.25
C THR A 123 -19.84 -9.93 8.65
N SER A 124 -20.77 -9.57 9.55
CA SER A 124 -20.46 -9.32 10.96
C SER A 124 -20.11 -10.61 11.69
N GLY A 125 -19.23 -10.53 12.69
CA GLY A 125 -18.75 -11.67 13.47
C GLY A 125 -17.80 -12.59 12.68
N LEU A 126 -17.14 -12.07 11.65
CA LEU A 126 -16.19 -12.84 10.85
C LEU A 126 -15.03 -13.37 11.71
N ASP A 127 -14.80 -14.69 11.65
CA ASP A 127 -13.59 -15.35 12.12
C ASP A 127 -12.58 -15.43 10.96
N TYR A 128 -11.75 -14.39 10.83
CA TYR A 128 -10.79 -14.30 9.73
C TYR A 128 -9.55 -15.15 10.00
N LYS A 129 -9.19 -16.01 9.03
CA LYS A 129 -7.94 -16.78 9.04
C LYS A 129 -6.92 -16.09 8.15
N ILE A 130 -5.88 -15.53 8.74
CA ILE A 130 -4.79 -14.92 7.99
C ILE A 130 -4.13 -16.00 7.12
N PRO A 131 -3.95 -15.78 5.80
CA PRO A 131 -3.40 -16.78 4.91
C PRO A 131 -1.87 -16.91 5.07
N GLY A 132 -1.28 -17.91 4.42
CA GLY A 132 0.16 -18.17 4.48
C GLY A 132 0.59 -19.12 5.60
N PRO A 133 1.92 -19.39 5.70
CA PRO A 133 2.46 -20.22 6.77
C PRO A 133 2.20 -19.61 8.14
N ALA A 134 2.33 -20.43 9.19
CA ALA A 134 2.27 -19.95 10.56
C ALA A 134 3.35 -18.90 10.83
N LEU A 135 3.04 -17.99 11.75
CA LEU A 135 4.04 -17.12 12.37
C LEU A 135 5.12 -17.97 13.03
N ILE A 136 6.39 -17.56 12.94
CA ILE A 136 7.47 -18.25 13.64
C ILE A 136 7.29 -18.18 15.17
N ASP A 137 7.90 -19.11 15.89
CA ASP A 137 7.86 -19.11 17.34
C ASP A 137 8.61 -17.91 17.94
N GLY A 138 8.14 -17.41 19.08
CA GLY A 138 8.84 -16.40 19.87
C GLY A 138 8.72 -14.95 19.36
N VAL A 139 7.88 -14.69 18.37
CA VAL A 139 7.52 -13.32 17.94
C VAL A 139 6.05 -13.02 18.26
N PRO A 140 5.69 -11.77 18.59
CA PRO A 140 4.29 -11.38 18.71
C PRO A 140 3.62 -11.39 17.33
N ALA A 141 2.30 -11.59 17.29
CA ALA A 141 1.53 -11.53 16.04
C ALA A 141 1.79 -10.22 15.30
N THR A 142 1.73 -9.09 16.00
CA THR A 142 2.19 -7.80 15.50
C THR A 142 2.73 -6.95 16.65
N VAL A 143 3.60 -6.00 16.36
CA VAL A 143 4.04 -4.99 17.33
C VAL A 143 3.06 -3.83 17.37
N GLU A 144 3.11 -3.04 18.45
CA GLU A 144 2.31 -1.83 18.56
C GLU A 144 2.64 -0.90 17.38
N GLN A 145 1.61 -0.56 16.61
CA GLN A 145 1.75 0.28 15.42
C GLN A 145 1.85 1.73 15.86
N VAL A 146 3.10 2.18 16.04
CA VAL A 146 3.46 3.55 16.41
C VAL A 146 4.47 4.10 15.42
N SER A 147 4.59 5.42 15.36
CA SER A 147 5.73 6.04 14.69
C SER A 147 7.00 5.72 15.48
N SER A 148 7.92 4.99 14.86
CA SER A 148 9.25 4.78 15.44
C SER A 148 10.12 6.01 15.21
N ALA A 149 10.93 6.36 16.21
CA ALA A 149 12.02 7.29 16.00
C ALA A 149 12.99 6.66 14.99
N ILE A 150 13.28 7.35 13.89
CA ILE A 150 14.28 6.91 12.91
C ILE A 150 15.64 6.87 13.62
N THR A 151 16.08 5.68 14.02
CA THR A 151 17.40 5.46 14.64
C THR A 151 18.49 5.23 13.58
N ALA A 152 18.09 4.85 12.37
CA ALA A 152 18.94 4.72 11.20
C ALA A 152 18.14 4.95 9.92
N SER A 153 18.79 5.50 8.90
CA SER A 153 18.24 5.66 7.55
C SER A 153 19.19 5.06 6.54
N ALA A 154 18.67 4.32 5.57
CA ALA A 154 19.42 3.87 4.41
C ALA A 154 18.88 4.56 3.15
N SER A 155 19.74 4.72 2.14
CA SER A 155 19.31 5.10 0.79
C SER A 155 19.26 3.85 -0.08
N ALA A 156 18.20 3.69 -0.85
CA ALA A 156 18.09 2.57 -1.78
C ALA A 156 19.18 2.65 -2.85
N THR A 157 19.94 1.57 -3.01
CA THR A 157 20.81 1.38 -4.17
C THR A 157 19.95 0.85 -5.32
N ILE A 158 19.83 1.60 -6.42
CA ILE A 158 19.11 1.12 -7.60
C ILE A 158 19.90 -0.05 -8.18
N GLY A 159 19.32 -1.26 -8.13
CA GLY A 159 19.90 -2.43 -8.76
C GLY A 159 19.88 -2.27 -10.28
N SER A 160 21.01 -2.55 -10.93
CA SER A 160 21.12 -2.68 -12.39
C SER A 160 20.41 -3.98 -12.81
N GLY A 161 19.09 -4.02 -12.71
CA GLY A 161 18.27 -5.11 -13.23
C GLY A 161 18.49 -5.21 -14.73
N SER A 162 19.45 -6.03 -15.13
CA SER A 162 19.86 -6.22 -16.51
C SER A 162 18.74 -6.99 -17.22
N SER A 163 17.87 -6.27 -17.93
CA SER A 163 17.10 -6.87 -19.02
C SER A 163 18.11 -7.45 -20.01
N GLY A 164 18.19 -8.77 -20.08
CA GLY A 164 19.18 -9.48 -20.89
C GLY A 164 19.28 -8.96 -22.32
N GLY A 165 20.51 -8.61 -22.72
CA GLY A 165 20.81 -8.10 -24.06
C GLY A 165 22.31 -8.02 -24.34
N VAL A 166 22.86 -9.14 -24.81
CA VAL A 166 24.06 -9.29 -25.67
C VAL A 166 25.37 -8.62 -25.23
N VAL A 167 26.33 -9.49 -24.88
CA VAL A 167 27.76 -9.21 -24.75
C VAL A 167 28.31 -8.54 -26.01
N THR A 168 28.88 -7.35 -25.88
CA THR A 168 29.96 -6.88 -26.77
C THR A 168 31.10 -6.32 -25.94
N THR A 169 32.29 -6.85 -26.19
CA THR A 169 33.55 -6.46 -25.58
C THR A 169 34.04 -5.13 -26.14
N SER A 170 34.51 -4.22 -25.26
CA SER A 170 35.75 -3.46 -25.48
C SER A 170 36.03 -2.50 -24.32
N ALA A 171 37.31 -2.29 -24.08
CA ALA A 171 37.90 -1.69 -22.90
C ALA A 171 37.99 -0.15 -22.94
N GLY A 172 38.07 0.45 -21.75
CA GLY A 172 38.90 1.63 -21.49
C GLY A 172 38.14 2.93 -21.23
N GLY A 173 38.40 3.52 -20.05
CA GLY A 173 38.15 4.95 -19.81
C GLY A 173 37.56 5.26 -18.44
N ALA A 174 38.41 5.35 -17.43
CA ALA A 174 38.06 6.01 -16.17
C ALA A 174 37.89 7.52 -16.45
N VAL A 175 36.74 8.08 -16.09
CA VAL A 175 36.55 9.52 -15.98
C VAL A 175 35.69 9.80 -14.75
N THR A 176 36.32 10.41 -13.75
CA THR A 176 35.69 11.05 -12.61
C THR A 176 34.88 12.25 -13.08
N SER A 177 33.59 12.30 -12.76
CA SER A 177 32.78 13.51 -12.83
C SER A 177 32.03 13.70 -11.52
N ALA A 178 32.53 14.65 -10.74
CA ALA A 178 31.83 15.19 -9.58
C ALA A 178 30.63 16.01 -10.08
N THR A 179 29.42 15.66 -9.64
CA THR A 179 28.21 16.46 -9.87
C THR A 179 27.97 17.32 -8.64
N THR A 180 28.10 18.62 -8.79
CA THR A 180 27.77 19.64 -7.78
C THR A 180 26.25 19.77 -7.67
N LEU A 181 25.69 19.52 -6.49
CA LEU A 181 24.29 19.79 -6.18
C LEU A 181 24.09 21.30 -5.97
N VAL A 182 23.23 21.92 -6.78
CA VAL A 182 22.79 23.30 -6.57
C VAL A 182 21.51 23.28 -5.74
N THR A 183 21.61 23.78 -4.51
CA THR A 183 20.49 23.98 -3.61
C THR A 183 19.72 25.24 -4.03
N SER A 184 18.45 25.11 -4.43
CA SER A 184 17.57 26.24 -4.66
C SER A 184 16.65 26.42 -3.46
N THR A 185 16.99 27.38 -2.59
CA THR A 185 16.13 27.85 -1.51
C THR A 185 15.22 28.95 -2.06
N ARG A 186 13.93 28.66 -2.22
CA ARG A 186 12.93 29.70 -2.49
C ARG A 186 12.25 30.09 -1.17
N ALA A 187 12.54 31.30 -0.74
CA ALA A 187 11.96 31.94 0.42
C ALA A 187 10.45 32.19 0.25
N ALA A 188 9.73 32.07 1.36
CA ALA A 188 8.34 32.49 1.50
C ALA A 188 8.25 34.02 1.47
N ALA A 189 7.23 34.54 0.77
CA ALA A 189 6.80 35.93 0.89
C ALA A 189 5.27 35.95 1.03
N THR A 190 4.83 36.38 2.21
CA THR A 190 3.50 36.85 2.56
C THR A 190 3.25 38.21 1.92
N THR A 191 2.03 38.48 1.40
CA THR A 191 1.25 39.69 1.76
C THR A 191 -0.17 39.67 1.18
N SER A 192 -1.03 40.29 1.97
CA SER A 192 -2.48 40.51 1.96
C SER A 192 -3.09 41.30 0.78
N ALA A 193 -4.35 40.93 0.50
CA ALA A 193 -5.54 41.60 -0.07
C ALA A 193 -5.50 43.03 -0.64
N ALA A 194 -6.25 43.22 -1.75
CA ALA A 194 -7.30 44.25 -1.89
C ALA A 194 -8.18 44.03 -3.14
N GLU A 195 -9.47 44.38 -3.01
CA GLU A 195 -10.54 44.41 -4.02
C GLU A 195 -10.25 45.28 -5.25
N THR A 196 -10.91 45.01 -6.39
CA THR A 196 -11.76 45.97 -7.15
C THR A 196 -12.46 45.30 -8.33
N THR A 197 -13.70 45.74 -8.56
CA THR A 197 -14.79 45.31 -9.45
C THR A 197 -14.70 45.69 -10.95
N VAL A 198 -15.66 45.12 -11.74
CA VAL A 198 -16.21 45.45 -13.09
C VAL A 198 -15.32 45.19 -14.33
N ALA A 199 -15.77 44.73 -15.51
CA ALA A 199 -17.09 44.62 -16.13
C ALA A 199 -17.14 43.57 -17.28
N SER A 200 -18.38 43.26 -17.70
CA SER A 200 -18.88 42.36 -18.75
C SER A 200 -18.28 42.49 -20.16
N THR A 201 -18.28 41.36 -20.89
CA THR A 201 -18.70 41.33 -22.30
C THR A 201 -19.45 40.04 -22.65
N THR A 202 -20.57 40.26 -23.33
CA THR A 202 -21.57 39.36 -23.88
C THR A 202 -21.03 38.44 -25.00
N ALA A 203 -21.46 37.18 -25.00
CA ALA A 203 -21.75 36.46 -26.23
C ALA A 203 -22.91 35.49 -25.99
N ALA A 204 -24.05 35.81 -26.60
CA ALA A 204 -25.24 35.00 -26.62
C ALA A 204 -25.11 33.89 -27.69
N GLN A 205 -25.51 32.67 -27.33
CA GLN A 205 -26.01 31.69 -28.31
C GLN A 205 -27.33 31.10 -27.79
N THR A 206 -28.40 31.47 -28.48
CA THR A 206 -29.70 30.77 -28.63
C THR A 206 -29.44 29.43 -29.35
N ALA A 207 -30.12 28.29 -29.19
CA ALA A 207 -31.38 27.86 -28.57
C ALA A 207 -31.17 26.39 -28.12
N THR A 208 -31.95 25.79 -27.22
CA THR A 208 -33.20 25.08 -27.58
C THR A 208 -33.87 24.56 -26.30
N THR A 209 -35.13 24.92 -26.09
CA THR A 209 -36.03 24.34 -25.09
C THR A 209 -36.40 22.90 -25.44
N THR A 210 -36.07 21.92 -24.58
CA THR A 210 -36.94 20.74 -24.36
C THR A 210 -36.66 20.04 -23.02
N ARG A 211 -37.73 19.92 -22.22
CA ARG A 211 -38.10 18.86 -21.25
C ARG A 211 -37.19 18.55 -20.05
N THR A 212 -37.78 18.77 -18.87
CA THR A 212 -37.72 17.97 -17.64
C THR A 212 -37.06 16.59 -17.83
N GLY A 213 -35.95 16.37 -17.13
CA GLY A 213 -35.26 15.09 -17.00
C GLY A 213 -34.49 15.08 -15.68
N ASP A 214 -34.83 14.12 -14.84
CA ASP A 214 -34.30 13.93 -13.49
C ASP A 214 -32.78 13.99 -13.47
N VAL A 215 -32.22 14.78 -12.56
CA VAL A 215 -30.80 14.67 -12.21
C VAL A 215 -30.68 13.28 -11.61
N ALA A 216 -30.05 12.34 -12.33
CA ALA A 216 -29.86 10.98 -11.83
C ALA A 216 -29.28 11.09 -10.43
N ALA A 217 -29.97 10.59 -9.41
CA ALA A 217 -29.46 10.64 -8.05
C ALA A 217 -28.69 9.34 -7.79
N GLN A 218 -27.54 9.42 -7.13
CA GLN A 218 -26.75 8.26 -6.75
C GLN A 218 -27.46 7.44 -5.70
N THR A 219 -27.38 6.11 -5.81
CA THR A 219 -27.89 5.21 -4.77
C THR A 219 -27.10 5.40 -3.48
N LEU A 220 -27.68 5.00 -2.35
CA LEU A 220 -26.95 4.90 -1.09
C LEU A 220 -25.66 4.09 -1.29
N TYR A 221 -24.56 4.57 -0.71
CA TYR A 221 -23.18 4.10 -0.86
C TYR A 221 -22.55 4.28 -2.25
N GLY A 222 -23.23 4.95 -3.19
CA GLY A 222 -22.66 5.35 -4.48
C GLY A 222 -21.73 6.56 -4.37
N GLN A 223 -20.78 6.68 -5.31
CA GLN A 223 -19.90 7.84 -5.37
C GLN A 223 -20.68 9.07 -5.85
N CYS A 224 -20.71 10.12 -5.03
CA CYS A 224 -21.43 11.35 -5.29
C CYS A 224 -20.50 12.57 -5.46
N GLY A 225 -19.18 12.37 -5.45
CA GLY A 225 -18.23 13.47 -5.57
C GLY A 225 -16.78 13.00 -5.62
N GLY A 226 -15.89 13.97 -5.81
CA GLY A 226 -14.46 13.76 -5.97
C GLY A 226 -13.88 14.51 -7.18
N MET A 227 -12.59 14.83 -7.12
CA MET A 227 -11.86 15.46 -8.21
C MET A 227 -11.96 14.60 -9.49
N ASN A 228 -12.41 15.21 -10.58
CA ASN A 228 -12.69 14.57 -11.88
C ASN A 228 -13.88 13.60 -11.90
N TRP A 229 -14.74 13.58 -10.88
CA TRP A 229 -15.99 12.82 -10.92
C TRP A 229 -16.97 13.43 -11.93
N GLY A 230 -17.33 12.66 -12.94
CA GLY A 230 -18.31 13.05 -13.97
C GLY A 230 -19.71 12.43 -13.79
N GLY A 231 -19.90 11.67 -12.71
CA GLY A 231 -21.18 11.05 -12.38
C GLY A 231 -22.07 11.96 -11.53
N PRO A 232 -23.16 11.41 -10.98
CA PRO A 232 -24.13 12.25 -10.30
C PRO A 232 -23.67 12.69 -8.91
N THR A 233 -24.09 13.88 -8.51
CA THR A 233 -23.63 14.56 -7.29
C THR A 233 -24.68 14.64 -6.18
N ALA A 234 -25.92 14.31 -6.49
CA ALA A 234 -27.01 14.22 -5.52
C ALA A 234 -27.22 12.77 -5.10
N CYS A 235 -27.54 12.55 -3.83
CA CYS A 235 -27.91 11.23 -3.31
C CYS A 235 -29.43 11.03 -3.41
N ALA A 236 -29.86 9.88 -3.92
CA ALA A 236 -31.27 9.48 -3.93
C ALA A 236 -31.78 9.29 -2.50
N GLU A 237 -30.89 8.80 -1.62
CA GLU A 237 -31.10 8.63 -0.20
C GLU A 237 -29.81 9.01 0.54
N GLY A 238 -29.94 9.66 1.69
CA GLY A 238 -28.80 10.07 2.52
C GLY A 238 -28.13 11.37 2.10
N THR A 239 -26.92 11.60 2.60
CA THR A 239 -26.12 12.81 2.35
C THR A 239 -24.80 12.46 1.69
N CYS A 240 -24.40 13.26 0.69
CA CYS A 240 -23.10 13.11 0.06
C CYS A 240 -22.00 13.59 1.01
N THR A 241 -21.21 12.67 1.56
CA THR A 241 -20.13 12.97 2.52
C THR A 241 -18.78 12.87 1.82
N GLU A 242 -17.98 13.93 1.93
CA GLU A 242 -16.60 13.94 1.43
C GLU A 242 -15.69 13.17 2.39
N TYR A 243 -14.98 12.16 1.86
CA TYR A 243 -13.97 11.42 2.61
C TYR A 243 -12.57 11.91 2.30
N ASN A 244 -12.32 12.27 1.04
CA ASN A 244 -11.09 12.91 0.58
C ASN A 244 -11.35 13.67 -0.73
N PRO A 245 -10.38 14.48 -1.21
CA PRO A 245 -10.58 15.33 -2.39
C PRO A 245 -10.93 14.58 -3.68
N TYR A 246 -10.70 13.27 -3.75
CA TYR A 246 -10.96 12.42 -4.92
C TYR A 246 -12.22 11.57 -4.77
N TYR A 247 -12.84 11.54 -3.58
CA TYR A 247 -13.95 10.63 -3.29
C TYR A 247 -14.93 11.16 -2.24
N SER A 248 -16.20 11.23 -2.64
CA SER A 248 -17.35 11.48 -1.78
C SER A 248 -18.41 10.40 -2.01
N GLN A 249 -19.10 9.97 -0.95
CA GLN A 249 -20.07 8.86 -1.02
C GLN A 249 -21.40 9.24 -0.38
N CYS A 250 -22.50 8.74 -0.95
CA CYS A 250 -23.82 8.81 -0.32
C CYS A 250 -23.86 7.91 0.91
N VAL A 251 -24.11 8.48 2.08
CA VAL A 251 -24.23 7.71 3.34
C VAL A 251 -25.54 8.03 4.04
N ASN A 252 -26.00 7.13 4.91
CA ASN A 252 -27.22 7.36 5.69
C ASN A 252 -27.10 8.67 6.48
N ALA A 253 -28.18 9.46 6.46
CA ALA A 253 -28.28 10.71 7.21
C ALA A 253 -28.36 10.46 8.72
#